data_AF-A0A7G9YVG4-F1
#
_entry.id   AF-A0A7G9YVG4-F1
#
_cell.length_a   1.000
_cell.length_b   1.000
_cell.length_c   1.000
_cell.angle_alpha   90.00
_cell.angle_beta   90.00
_cell.angle_gamma   90.00
#
_symmetry.space_group_name_H-M   'P 1'
#
loop_
_entity.id
_entity.type
_entity.pdbx_description
1 polymer ?
#
loop_
_entity_poly.entity_id
_entity_poly.type
_entity_poly.pdbx_seq_one_letter_code
_entity_poly.pdbx_strand_id
1 'polypeptide(L)'
;MDRLRQEGYEVLYVVEMEPGISDDEVLSLANLKESILLTADKDFGDLIFRQGKIAKGVVLVRLAGLSPEVKAEVVANAIREHAEELLQAFTVITPVTVRIRGKISQR
;
A
#
# COMPACT_ATOMS: atom_id res chain seq x y z
N MET A 1 -1.42 1.56 -12.54
CA MET A 1 -2.50 1.07 -11.65
C MET A 1 -3.87 1.56 -12.10
N ASP A 2 -4.03 1.79 -13.40
CA ASP A 2 -5.30 2.20 -14.01
C ASP A 2 -6.38 1.12 -13.85
N ARG A 3 -5.95 -0.14 -13.66
CA ARG A 3 -6.85 -1.25 -13.35
C ARG A 3 -7.62 -1.08 -12.04
N LEU A 4 -6.98 -0.59 -10.98
CA LEU A 4 -7.65 -0.34 -9.70
C LEU A 4 -8.70 0.78 -9.84
N ARG A 5 -8.39 1.82 -10.61
CA ARG A 5 -9.34 2.90 -10.93
C ARG A 5 -10.53 2.37 -11.74
N GLN A 6 -10.28 1.50 -12.71
CA GLN A 6 -11.33 0.84 -13.50
C GLN A 6 -12.22 -0.08 -12.65
N GLU A 7 -11.69 -0.65 -11.57
CA GLU A 7 -12.43 -1.47 -10.60
C GLU A 7 -13.16 -0.63 -9.53
N GLY A 8 -13.11 0.70 -9.63
CA GLY A 8 -13.87 1.62 -8.77
C GLY A 8 -13.14 2.06 -7.49
N TYR A 9 -11.87 1.66 -7.31
CA TYR A 9 -11.07 2.11 -6.18
C TYR A 9 -10.58 3.55 -6.39
N GLU A 10 -10.63 4.37 -5.34
CA GLU A 10 -9.96 5.66 -5.32
C GLU A 10 -8.44 5.45 -5.17
N VAL A 11 -7.69 5.75 -6.23
CA VAL A 11 -6.23 5.60 -6.25
C VAL A 11 -5.57 6.95 -6.31
N LEU A 12 -4.94 7.33 -5.18
CA LEU A 12 -4.09 8.50 -5.03
C LEU A 12 -2.64 8.10 -5.29
N TYR A 13 -2.03 8.64 -6.36
CA TYR A 13 -0.61 8.47 -6.64
C TYR A 13 0.16 9.64 -6.04
N VAL A 14 0.87 9.36 -4.97
CA VAL A 14 1.56 10.39 -4.19
C VAL A 14 2.73 11.03 -4.96
N VAL A 15 3.37 10.27 -5.87
CA VAL A 15 4.48 10.76 -6.71
C VAL A 15 4.03 11.82 -7.74
N GLU A 16 2.75 11.81 -8.14
CA GLU A 16 2.22 12.79 -9.10
C GLU A 16 1.70 14.07 -8.44
N MET A 17 1.46 14.06 -7.13
CA MET A 17 0.84 15.19 -6.43
C MET A 17 1.87 16.23 -5.95
N GLU A 18 3.01 15.79 -5.41
CA GLU A 18 4.09 16.68 -4.96
C GLU A 18 5.47 16.00 -5.08
N PRO A 19 6.31 16.42 -6.06
CA PRO A 19 7.71 16.00 -6.09
C PRO A 19 8.43 16.49 -4.82
N GLY A 20 8.82 15.57 -3.94
CA GLY A 20 9.54 15.87 -2.70
C GLY A 20 8.74 15.74 -1.40
N ILE A 21 7.50 15.23 -1.47
CA ILE A 21 6.73 14.88 -0.27
C ILE A 21 7.48 13.90 0.62
N SER A 22 7.56 14.20 1.92
CA SER A 22 8.25 13.34 2.88
C SER A 22 7.40 12.12 3.26
N ASP A 23 8.05 11.03 3.69
CA ASP A 23 7.32 9.82 4.09
C ASP A 23 6.29 10.08 5.21
N ASP A 24 6.59 11.01 6.12
CA ASP A 24 5.69 11.46 7.19
C ASP A 24 4.43 12.15 6.62
N GLU A 25 4.57 12.96 5.59
CA GLU A 25 3.44 13.62 4.92
C GLU A 25 2.61 12.64 4.11
N VAL A 26 3.24 11.67 3.44
CA VAL A 26 2.55 10.56 2.76
C VAL A 26 1.69 9.77 3.74
N LEU A 27 2.25 9.40 4.90
CA LEU A 27 1.50 8.72 5.95
C LEU A 27 0.37 9.59 6.51
N SER A 28 0.63 10.88 6.72
CA SER A 28 -0.39 11.82 7.23
C SER A 28 -1.56 11.95 6.26
N LEU A 29 -1.30 12.01 4.97
CA LEU A 29 -2.32 12.04 3.92
C LEU A 29 -3.11 10.73 3.88
N ALA A 30 -2.44 9.57 3.96
CA ALA A 30 -3.09 8.27 3.99
C ALA A 30 -4.01 8.11 5.22
N ASN A 31 -3.58 8.63 6.37
CA ASN A 31 -4.39 8.67 7.59
C ASN A 31 -5.62 9.58 7.42
N LEU A 32 -5.42 10.81 6.93
CA LEU A 32 -6.48 11.78 6.71
C LEU A 32 -7.55 11.26 5.74
N LYS A 33 -7.12 10.53 4.70
CA LYS A 33 -7.99 9.94 3.68
C LYS A 33 -8.54 8.57 4.05
N GLU A 34 -8.20 8.05 5.24
CA GLU A 34 -8.57 6.71 5.66
C GLU A 34 -8.24 5.64 4.59
N SER A 35 -7.07 5.77 3.96
CA SER A 35 -6.68 4.94 2.82
C SER A 35 -5.58 3.94 3.16
N ILE A 36 -5.48 2.89 2.34
CA ILE A 36 -4.37 1.94 2.35
C ILE A 36 -3.21 2.55 1.57
N LEU A 37 -2.02 2.60 2.18
CA LEU A 37 -0.81 3.05 1.49
C LEU A 37 -0.23 1.92 0.65
N LEU A 38 -0.09 2.14 -0.65
CA LEU A 38 0.59 1.23 -1.57
C LEU A 38 1.96 1.79 -1.93
N THR A 39 3.03 1.03 -1.65
CA THR A 39 4.41 1.49 -1.87
C THR A 39 5.31 0.37 -2.38
N ALA A 40 6.37 0.71 -3.12
CA ALA A 40 7.46 -0.21 -3.46
C ALA A 40 8.70 0.01 -2.57
N ASP A 41 8.69 1.06 -1.76
CA ASP A 41 9.78 1.42 -0.86
C ASP A 41 9.65 0.68 0.47
N LYS A 42 10.72 -0.03 0.84
CA LYS A 42 10.80 -0.81 2.08
C LYS A 42 10.90 0.08 3.32
N ASP A 43 11.38 1.31 3.19
CA ASP A 43 11.69 2.19 4.32
C ASP A 43 10.40 2.70 4.98
N PHE A 44 9.29 2.74 4.23
CA PHE A 44 7.94 2.96 4.77
C PHE A 44 7.51 1.87 5.76
N GLY A 45 7.86 0.61 5.48
CA GLY A 45 7.54 -0.49 6.41
C GLY A 45 8.14 -0.21 7.78
N ASP A 46 9.42 0.11 7.79
CA ASP A 46 10.12 0.47 9.01
C ASP A 46 9.54 1.73 9.68
N LEU A 47 9.14 2.74 8.90
CA LEU A 47 8.55 3.98 9.40
C LEU A 47 7.26 3.72 10.20
N ILE A 48 6.38 2.87 9.68
CA ILE A 48 5.10 2.53 10.32
C ILE A 48 5.34 1.76 11.62
N PHE A 49 6.25 0.78 11.59
CA PHE A 49 6.59 0.00 12.79
C PHE A 49 7.26 0.83 13.87
N ARG A 50 8.11 1.81 13.49
CA ARG A 50 8.85 2.65 14.45
C ARG A 50 8.01 3.79 15.01
N GLN A 51 7.15 4.43 14.21
CA GLN A 51 6.45 5.65 14.62
C GLN A 51 5.00 5.43 15.09
N GLY A 52 4.42 4.23 14.91
CA GLY A 52 3.02 3.96 15.31
C GLY A 52 1.98 4.80 14.55
N LYS A 53 2.37 5.51 13.48
CA LYS A 53 1.50 6.28 12.61
C LYS A 53 0.92 5.34 11.56
N ILE A 54 -0.31 4.90 11.75
CA ILE A 54 -0.88 3.77 11.01
C ILE A 54 -1.96 4.26 10.04
N ALA A 55 -1.63 4.22 8.75
CA ALA A 55 -2.62 4.22 7.66
C ALA A 55 -3.61 3.07 7.85
N LYS A 56 -4.81 3.13 7.24
CA LYS A 56 -5.81 2.04 7.36
C LYS A 56 -5.28 0.68 6.90
N GLY A 57 -4.13 0.62 6.25
CA GLY A 57 -3.31 -0.56 5.99
C GLY A 57 -2.11 -0.14 5.15
N VAL A 58 -1.07 -0.98 5.05
CA VAL A 58 0.06 -0.73 4.15
C VAL A 58 0.37 -1.97 3.31
N VAL A 59 0.58 -1.75 2.02
CA VAL A 59 0.91 -2.79 1.05
C VAL A 59 2.26 -2.47 0.40
N LEU A 60 3.26 -3.30 0.68
CA LEU A 60 4.57 -3.26 0.04
C LEU A 60 4.60 -4.17 -1.20
N VAL A 61 4.76 -3.57 -2.37
CA VAL A 61 4.78 -4.25 -3.67
C VAL A 61 6.21 -4.59 -4.08
N ARG A 62 6.54 -5.88 -4.10
CA ARG A 62 7.87 -6.40 -4.49
C ARG A 62 7.75 -7.25 -5.75
N LEU A 63 7.40 -6.60 -6.85
CA LEU A 63 7.17 -7.22 -8.16
C LEU A 63 8.23 -6.82 -9.20
N ALA A 64 9.49 -6.68 -8.77
CA ALA A 64 10.59 -6.33 -9.65
C ALA A 64 10.71 -7.31 -10.84
N GLY A 65 11.06 -6.80 -12.01
CA GLY A 65 11.17 -7.61 -13.24
C GLY A 65 9.85 -7.88 -13.97
N LEU A 66 8.69 -7.56 -13.37
CA LEU A 66 7.40 -7.66 -14.07
C LEU A 66 7.06 -6.36 -14.82
N SER A 67 6.28 -6.48 -15.90
CA SER A 67 5.78 -5.34 -16.65
C SER A 67 4.77 -4.54 -15.80
N PRO A 68 4.57 -3.23 -16.06
CA PRO A 68 3.59 -2.41 -15.35
C PRO A 68 2.17 -3.00 -15.36
N GLU A 69 1.78 -3.62 -16.47
CA GLU A 69 0.45 -4.25 -16.65
C GLU A 69 0.30 -5.45 -15.72
N VAL A 70 1.30 -6.34 -15.71
CA VAL A 70 1.30 -7.53 -14.83
C VAL A 70 1.34 -7.10 -13.35
N LYS A 71 2.12 -6.06 -13.01
CA LYS A 71 2.13 -5.52 -11.65
C LYS A 71 0.75 -5.03 -11.22
N ALA A 72 0.09 -4.27 -12.10
CA ALA A 72 -1.24 -3.74 -11.81
C ALA A 72 -2.27 -4.87 -11.63
N GLU A 73 -2.19 -5.92 -12.45
CA GLU A 73 -3.07 -7.09 -12.33
C GLU A 73 -2.86 -7.85 -11.01
N VAL A 74 -1.60 -8.16 -10.65
CA VAL A 74 -1.28 -8.86 -9.41
C VAL A 74 -1.73 -8.06 -8.19
N VAL A 75 -1.49 -6.75 -8.18
CA VAL A 75 -1.90 -5.87 -7.07
C VAL A 75 -3.44 -5.77 -7.01
N ALA A 76 -4.12 -5.62 -8.15
CA ALA A 76 -5.58 -5.55 -8.17
C ALA A 76 -6.22 -6.84 -7.66
N ASN A 77 -5.73 -8.00 -8.10
CA ASN A 77 -6.23 -9.29 -7.63
C ASN A 77 -6.00 -9.47 -6.12
N ALA A 78 -4.80 -9.14 -5.61
CA ALA A 78 -4.52 -9.22 -4.19
C ALA A 78 -5.42 -8.29 -3.34
N ILE A 79 -5.68 -7.07 -3.81
CA ILE A 79 -6.59 -6.13 -3.13
C ILE A 79 -8.03 -6.66 -3.16
N ARG A 80 -8.48 -7.20 -4.29
CA ARG A 80 -9.84 -7.74 -4.44
C ARG A 80 -10.07 -8.95 -3.54
N GLU A 81 -9.09 -9.85 -3.47
CA GLU A 81 -9.18 -11.10 -2.71
C GLU A 81 -9.04 -10.90 -1.19
N HIS A 82 -8.27 -9.89 -0.77
CA HIS A 82 -7.90 -9.70 0.64
C HIS A 82 -8.34 -8.35 1.23
N ALA A 83 -9.25 -7.61 0.59
CA ALA A 83 -9.59 -6.23 0.96
C ALA A 83 -9.81 -6.01 2.47
N GLU A 84 -10.56 -6.89 3.13
CA GLU A 84 -10.81 -6.82 4.57
C GLU A 84 -9.57 -7.13 5.41
N GLU A 85 -8.76 -8.10 4.98
CA GLU A 85 -7.53 -8.50 5.67
C GLU A 85 -6.39 -7.47 5.51
N LEU A 86 -6.45 -6.63 4.48
CA LEU A 86 -5.51 -5.52 4.30
C LEU A 86 -5.72 -4.42 5.33
N LEU A 87 -6.91 -4.33 5.93
CA LEU A 87 -7.20 -3.34 6.95
C LEU A 87 -6.37 -3.60 8.22
N GLN A 88 -5.73 -2.55 8.71
CA GLN A 88 -4.85 -2.53 9.87
C GLN A 88 -3.72 -3.58 9.80
N ALA A 89 -3.33 -3.94 8.57
CA ALA A 89 -2.31 -4.94 8.30
C ALA A 89 -1.13 -4.34 7.54
N PHE A 90 0.01 -4.98 7.73
CA PHE A 90 1.17 -4.80 6.85
C PHE A 90 1.23 -5.98 5.89
N THR A 91 1.03 -5.71 4.61
CA THR A 91 0.98 -6.71 3.56
C THR A 91 2.16 -6.59 2.63
N VAL A 92 2.76 -7.72 2.26
CA VAL A 92 3.80 -7.77 1.23
C VAL A 92 3.28 -8.60 0.06
N ILE A 93 3.23 -7.99 -1.12
CA ILE A 93 2.89 -8.65 -2.37
C ILE A 93 4.17 -8.97 -3.12
N THR A 94 4.38 -10.24 -3.43
CA THR A 94 5.46 -10.76 -4.27
C THR A 94 4.85 -11.53 -5.45
N PRO A 95 5.62 -11.89 -6.49
CA PRO A 95 5.05 -12.62 -7.64
C PRO A 95 4.45 -13.98 -7.28
N VAL A 96 4.85 -14.55 -6.13
CA VAL A 96 4.49 -15.90 -5.70
C VAL A 96 3.61 -15.94 -4.45
N THR A 97 3.65 -14.90 -3.62
CA THR A 97 2.96 -14.90 -2.33
C THR A 97 2.42 -13.52 -1.96
N VAL A 98 1.23 -13.51 -1.36
CA VAL A 98 0.70 -12.40 -0.58
C VAL A 98 0.88 -12.75 0.88
N ARG A 99 1.64 -11.94 1.62
CA ARG A 99 1.89 -12.15 3.05
C ARG A 99 1.25 -11.03 3.85
N ILE A 100 0.21 -11.35 4.61
CA ILE A 100 -0.52 -10.40 5.44
C ILE A 100 -0.08 -10.59 6.89
N ARG A 101 0.34 -9.50 7.53
CA ARG A 101 0.64 -9.47 8.97
C ARG A 101 -0.40 -8.59 9.67
N GLY A 102 -1.41 -9.25 10.24
CA GLY A 102 -2.46 -8.61 11.01
C GLY A 102 -1.96 -8.10 12.37
N LYS A 103 -2.60 -7.02 12.84
CA LYS A 103 -2.29 -6.23 14.04
C LYS A 103 -1.03 -5.39 13.92
N ILE A 104 -1.14 -4.30 13.15
CA ILE A 104 -0.40 -3.10 13.52
C ILE A 104 -1.12 -2.52 14.75
N SER A 105 -0.75 -2.98 15.94
CA SER A 105 -1.44 -2.62 17.18
C SER A 105 -1.26 -1.13 17.47
N GLN A 106 -2.36 -0.40 17.58
CA GLN A 106 -2.36 0.94 18.17
C GLN A 106 -1.99 0.80 19.65
N ARG A 107 -0.88 1.41 20.06
CA ARG A 107 -0.58 1.68 21.47
C ARG A 107 -0.46 3.17 21.63
#